data_AF-A0A1Q5ZYI1-F1
#
_entry.id   AF-A0A1Q5ZYI1-F1
#
_cell.length_a   1.000
_cell.length_b   1.000
_cell.length_c   1.000
_cell.angle_alpha   90.00
_cell.angle_beta   90.00
_cell.angle_gamma   90.00
#
_symmetry.space_group_name_H-M   'P 1'
#
loop_
_entity.id
_entity.type
_entity.pdbx_description
1 polymer ?
#
loop_
_entity_poly.entity_id
_entity_poly.type
_entity_poly.pdbx_seq_one_letter_code
_entity_poly.pdbx_strand_id
1 'polypeptide(L)' 'MSLRISPQNNIFRCFGCGKDGGPIEFVMEIEKKSYQEALSILSTRLNVQ' A
#
# COMPACT_ATOMS: atom_id res chain seq x y z
N MET A 1 13.44 10.37 9.51
CA MET A 1 12.87 9.65 8.35
C MET A 1 11.76 8.73 8.86
N SER A 2 10.47 9.09 8.74
CA SER A 2 9.35 8.36 9.36
C SER A 2 8.27 7.94 8.35
N LEU A 3 7.55 6.85 8.66
CA LEU A 3 6.35 6.41 7.97
C LEU A 3 5.12 6.71 8.84
N ARG A 4 4.10 7.35 8.28
CA ARG A 4 2.79 7.51 8.93
C ARG A 4 1.70 6.82 8.12
N ILE A 5 0.76 6.21 8.84
CA ILE A 5 -0.46 5.61 8.29
C ILE A 5 -1.63 6.39 8.87
N SER A 6 -2.58 6.77 8.02
CA SER A 6 -3.82 7.45 8.41
C SER A 6 -5.01 6.53 8.12
N PRO A 7 -5.47 5.73 9.12
CA PRO A 7 -6.55 4.77 8.91
C PRO A 7 -7.86 5.41 8.44
N GLN A 8 -8.16 6.61 8.96
CA GLN A 8 -9.38 7.36 8.61
C GLN A 8 -9.48 7.67 7.12
N ASN A 9 -8.35 7.94 6.49
CA ASN A 9 -8.25 8.29 5.07
C ASN A 9 -7.77 7.11 4.22
N ASN A 10 -7.45 5.97 4.84
CA ASN A 10 -6.87 4.79 4.22
C ASN A 10 -5.63 5.08 3.34
N ILE A 11 -4.71 5.93 3.83
CA ILE A 11 -3.47 6.30 3.12
C ILE A 11 -2.23 6.14 3.99
N PHE A 12 -1.07 6.05 3.33
CA PHE A 12 0.26 6.14 3.95
C PHE A 12 1.06 7.34 3.40
N ARG A 13 2.01 7.82 4.19
CA ARG A 13 3.04 8.78 3.74
C ARG A 13 4.38 8.50 4.42
N CYS A 14 5.41 8.40 3.61
CA CYS A 14 6.80 8.23 3.99
C CYS A 14 7.52 9.58 3.89
N PHE A 15 7.73 10.25 5.03
CA PHE A 15 8.44 11.55 5.12
C PHE A 15 9.94 11.45 4.82
N GLY A 16 10.44 10.23 4.70
CA GLY A 16 11.80 9.98 4.34
C GLY A 16 12.06 9.84 2.85
N CYS A 17 11.25 9.01 2.21
CA CYS A 17 11.41 8.63 0.81
C CYS A 17 10.53 9.46 -0.13
N GLY A 18 9.62 10.27 0.41
CA GLY A 18 8.69 11.10 -0.36
C GLY A 18 7.48 10.35 -0.91
N LYS A 19 7.39 9.03 -0.69
CA LYS A 19 6.29 8.19 -1.22
C LYS A 19 5.03 8.30 -0.37
N ASP A 20 3.89 8.27 -1.03
CA ASP A 20 2.56 8.28 -0.46
C ASP A 20 1.59 7.55 -1.38
N GLY A 21 0.42 7.20 -0.86
CA GLY A 21 -0.58 6.45 -1.61
C GLY A 21 -1.53 5.67 -0.71
N GLY A 22 -2.31 4.78 -1.32
CA GLY A 22 -3.22 3.88 -0.65
C GLY A 22 -2.58 2.52 -0.34
N PRO A 23 -3.40 1.53 0.09
CA PRO A 23 -2.91 0.19 0.43
C PRO A 23 -2.29 -0.55 -0.75
N ILE A 24 -2.79 -0.33 -1.97
CA ILE A 24 -2.25 -0.98 -3.18
C ILE A 24 -0.84 -0.45 -3.46
N GLU A 25 -0.67 0.87 -3.51
CA GLU A 25 0.64 1.50 -3.72
C GLU A 25 1.62 1.09 -2.61
N PHE A 26 1.15 0.98 -1.37
CA PHE A 26 1.97 0.50 -0.27
C PHE A 26 2.51 -0.92 -0.52
N VAL A 27 1.64 -1.85 -0.92
CA VAL A 27 2.04 -3.24 -1.24
C VAL A 27 2.98 -3.29 -2.44
N MET A 28 2.69 -2.51 -3.49
CA MET A 28 3.58 -2.40 -4.65
C MET A 28 4.99 -1.96 -4.24
N GLU A 29 5.09 -1.00 -3.32
CA GLU A 29 6.35 -0.43 -2.89
C GLU A 29 7.19 -1.35 -2.00
N ILE A 30 6.54 -2.01 -1.02
CA ILE A 30 7.26 -2.89 -0.09
C ILE A 30 7.61 -4.25 -0.72
N GLU A 31 6.73 -4.78 -1.58
CA GLU A 31 6.91 -6.10 -2.21
C GLU A 31 7.51 -6.02 -3.62
N LYS A 32 7.71 -4.80 -4.16
CA LYS A 32 8.19 -4.53 -5.53
C LYS A 32 7.34 -5.25 -6.58
N LYS A 33 6.03 -5.18 -6.40
CA LYS A 33 5.03 -5.86 -7.22
C LYS A 33 4.34 -4.92 -8.19
N SER A 34 3.88 -5.46 -9.31
CA SER A 34 2.99 -4.74 -10.22
C SER A 34 1.61 -4.53 -9.59
N TYR A 35 0.82 -3.61 -10.15
CA TYR A 35 -0.52 -3.32 -9.67
C TYR A 35 -1.42 -4.56 -9.61
N GLN A 36 -1.38 -5.41 -10.64
CA GLN A 36 -2.20 -6.64 -10.70
C GLN A 36 -1.80 -7.65 -9.63
N GLU A 37 -0.50 -7.83 -9.40
CA GLU A 37 -0.01 -8.71 -8.33
C GLU A 37 -0.39 -8.18 -6.95
N ALA A 38 -0.23 -6.88 -6.71
CA ALA A 38 -0.62 -6.24 -5.45
C ALA A 38 -2.13 -6.33 -5.20
N LEU A 39 -2.94 -6.15 -6.24
CA LEU A 39 -4.39 -6.32 -6.17
C LEU A 39 -4.77 -7.76 -5.81
N SER A 40 -4.16 -8.75 -6.45
CA SER A 40 -4.40 -10.18 -6.16
C SER A 40 -4.02 -10.56 -4.72
N ILE A 41 -2.92 -9.99 -4.20
CA ILE A 41 -2.51 -10.17 -2.80
C ILE A 41 -3.57 -9.62 -1.85
N LEU A 42 -4.07 -8.40 -2.11
CA LEU A 42 -5.08 -7.76 -1.27
C LEU A 42 -6.44 -8.45 -1.37
N SER A 43 -6.85 -8.87 -2.56
CA SER A 43 -8.11 -9.56 -2.81
C SER A 43 -8.16 -10.90 -2.06
N THR A 44 -7.06 -11.66 -2.10
CA THR A 44 -6.88 -12.90 -1.34
C THR A 44 -6.95 -12.67 0.17
N ARG A 45 -6.29 -11.62 0.69
CA ARG A 45 -6.33 -11.28 2.13
C ARG A 45 -7.72 -10.84 2.60
N LEU A 46 -8.50 -10.20 1.73
CA LEU A 46 -9.84 -9.71 2.03
C LEU A 46 -10.94 -10.75 1.72
N ASN A 47 -10.60 -11.90 1.15
CA ASN A 47 -11.54 -12.89 0.62
C ASN A 47 -12.53 -12.29 -0.39
N VAL A 48 -12.04 -11.37 -1.23
CA VAL A 48 -12.80 -10.77 -2.33
C VAL A 48 -12.18 -11.29 -3.62
N GLN A 49 -13.01 -11.79 -4.54
CA GLN A 49 -12.60 -12.28 -5.86
C GLN A 49 -13.34 -11.52 -6.95
#